data_AF-A0A432TP76-F1
#
_entry.id   AF-A0A432TP76-F1
#
_cell.length_a   1.000
_cell.length_b   1.000
_cell.length_c   1.000
_cell.angle_alpha   90.00
_cell.angle_beta   90.00
_cell.angle_gamma   90.00
#
_symmetry.space_group_name_H-M   'P 1'
#
loop_
_entity.id
_entity.type
_entity.pdbx_description
1 polymer ?
#
loop_
_entity_poly.entity_id
_entity_poly.type
_entity_poly.pdbx_seq_one_letter_code
_entity_poly.pdbx_strand_id
1 'polypeptide(L)' 'MKKITIIGSGFAGLTAVKTLRKQDKQCEITLISPKAELVYMPSLIWVPSGAASKKDIVVP' A
#
# COMPACT_ATOMS: atom_id res chain seq x y z
N MET A 1 3.03 22.93 -10.16
CA MET A 1 3.22 21.72 -9.33
C MET A 1 2.20 20.67 -9.76
N LYS A 2 2.60 19.43 -10.05
CA LYS A 2 1.67 18.36 -10.46
C LYS A 2 0.93 17.82 -9.25
N LYS A 3 -0.36 17.55 -9.40
CA LYS A 3 -1.22 16.91 -8.39
C LYS A 3 -1.70 15.57 -8.89
N ILE A 4 -1.43 14.50 -8.15
CA ILE A 4 -1.68 13.13 -8.57
C ILE A 4 -2.49 12.42 -7.48
N THR A 5 -3.66 11.91 -7.84
CA THR A 5 -4.49 11.09 -6.94
C THR A 5 -4.37 9.63 -7.33
N ILE A 6 -4.14 8.76 -6.35
CA ILE A 6 -4.05 7.31 -6.49
C ILE A 6 -5.13 6.69 -5.62
N ILE A 7 -5.97 5.82 -6.21
CA ILE A 7 -7.02 5.10 -5.49
C ILE A 7 -6.54 3.66 -5.25
N GLY A 8 -6.41 3.28 -3.98
CA GLY A 8 -5.96 1.97 -3.51
C GLY A 8 -4.55 1.97 -2.92
N SER A 9 -4.40 1.53 -1.67
CA SER A 9 -3.11 1.38 -0.97
C SER A 9 -2.51 -0.04 -1.03
N GLY A 10 -2.86 -0.82 -2.05
CA GLY A 10 -2.27 -2.14 -2.29
C GLY A 10 -0.85 -2.06 -2.88
N PHE A 11 -0.33 -3.21 -3.33
CA PHE A 11 1.00 -3.32 -3.94
C PHE A 11 1.25 -2.31 -5.05
N ALA A 12 0.31 -2.21 -6.00
CA ALA A 12 0.44 -1.31 -7.14
C ALA A 12 0.41 0.17 -6.71
N GLY A 13 -0.54 0.55 -5.86
CA GLY A 13 -0.69 1.94 -5.40
C GLY A 13 0.54 2.44 -4.64
N LEU A 14 1.06 1.64 -3.70
CA LEU A 14 2.27 2.01 -2.96
C LEU A 14 3.53 1.99 -3.84
N THR A 15 3.59 1.11 -4.84
CA THR A 15 4.67 1.12 -5.84
C THR A 15 4.60 2.39 -6.70
N ALA A 16 3.41 2.81 -7.11
CA ALA A 16 3.20 4.06 -7.85
C ALA A 16 3.62 5.28 -7.03
N VAL A 17 3.22 5.37 -5.76
CA VAL A 17 3.66 6.44 -4.83
C VAL A 17 5.18 6.51 -4.77
N LYS A 18 5.86 5.38 -4.51
CA LYS A 18 7.32 5.32 -4.39
C LYS A 18 8.00 5.72 -5.71
N THR A 19 7.46 5.28 -6.84
CA THR A 19 7.99 5.58 -8.17
C THR A 19 7.85 7.06 -8.49
N LEU A 20 6.67 7.64 -8.28
CA LEU A 20 6.41 9.06 -8.52
C LEU A 20 7.25 9.95 -7.63
N ARG A 21 7.40 9.63 -6.34
CA ARG A 21 8.23 10.41 -5.41
C ARG A 21 9.71 10.40 -5.78
N LYS A 22 10.20 9.31 -6.38
CA LYS A 22 11.58 9.23 -6.92
C LYS A 22 11.77 10.11 -8.16
N GLN A 23 10.77 10.16 -9.03
CA GLN A 23 10.81 10.92 -10.28
C GLN A 23 10.61 12.43 -10.06
N ASP A 24 9.69 12.80 -9.17
CA ASP A 24 9.37 14.18 -8.84
C ASP A 24 9.22 14.34 -7.33
N LYS A 25 10.23 14.93 -6.70
CA LYS A 25 10.23 15.17 -5.24
C LYS A 25 9.23 16.23 -4.82
N GLN A 26 8.75 17.08 -5.73
CA GLN A 26 7.85 18.19 -5.42
C GLN A 26 6.40 17.94 -5.82
N CYS A 27 6.09 16.83 -6.52
CA CYS A 27 4.70 16.52 -6.83
C CYS A 27 3.88 16.28 -5.55
N GLU A 28 2.63 16.74 -5.59
CA GLU A 28 1.62 16.46 -4.57
C GLU A 28 0.98 15.11 -4.92
N ILE A 29 1.01 14.17 -3.96
CA ILE A 29 0.46 12.83 -4.13
C ILE A 29 -0.60 12.61 -3.06
N THR A 30 -1.84 12.38 -3.49
CA THR A 30 -2.95 12.00 -2.63
C THR A 30 -3.22 10.51 -2.82
N LEU A 31 -3.03 9.72 -1.77
CA LEU A 31 -3.38 8.29 -1.77
C LEU A 31 -4.70 8.11 -1.01
N ILE A 32 -5.70 7.55 -1.67
CA ILE A 32 -7.02 7.28 -1.09
C ILE A 32 -7.18 5.78 -0.93
N SER A 33 -7.51 5.34 0.27
CA SER A 33 -7.79 3.93 0.57
C SER A 33 -8.83 3.82 1.69
N PRO A 34 -9.67 2.76 1.72
CA PRO A 34 -10.62 2.55 2.81
C PRO A 34 -9.96 2.43 4.19
N LYS A 35 -8.68 2.04 4.24
CA LYS A 35 -7.89 1.91 5.45
C LYS A 35 -6.45 2.35 5.22
N ALA A 36 -5.84 2.90 6.27
CA ALA A 36 -4.41 3.18 6.32
C ALA A 36 -3.63 1.90 6.69
N GLU A 37 -3.74 0.86 5.87
CA GLU A 37 -2.99 -0.38 6.04
C GLU A 37 -2.72 -1.03 4.67
N LEU A 38 -1.57 -1.69 4.53
CA LEU A 38 -1.27 -2.64 3.46
C LEU A 38 -1.48 -4.05 4.01
N VAL A 39 -2.42 -4.79 3.42
CA VAL A 39 -2.56 -6.24 3.63
C VAL A 39 -1.67 -6.97 2.64
N TYR A 40 -0.70 -7.75 3.13
CA TYR A 40 0.16 -8.60 2.31
C TYR A 40 -0.61 -9.86 1.88
N MET A 41 -1.51 -9.68 0.90
CA MET A 41 -2.47 -10.69 0.45
C MET A 41 -1.86 -12.06 0.11
N PRO A 42 -0.65 -12.19 -0.46
CA PRO A 42 -0.05 -13.51 -0.72
C PRO A 42 0.11 -14.38 0.53
N SER A 43 0.28 -13.77 1.71
CA SER A 43 0.46 -14.50 2.97
C SER A 43 -0.85 -14.85 3.68
N LEU A 44 -2.01 -14.45 3.14
CA LEU A 44 -3.32 -14.77 3.75
C LEU A 44 -3.57 -16.27 3.84
N ILE A 45 -2.99 -17.07 2.95
CA ILE A 45 -3.13 -18.54 2.95
C ILE A 45 -2.65 -19.20 4.25
N TRP A 46 -1.76 -18.54 4.99
CA TRP A 46 -1.19 -19.03 6.25
C TRP A 46 -2.04 -18.67 7.48
N VAL A 47 -3.05 -17.81 7.33
CA VAL A 47 -3.92 -17.38 8.44
C VAL A 47 -4.88 -18.50 8.90
N PRO A 48 -5.57 -19.23 7.99
CA PRO A 48 -6.48 -20.30 8.42
C PRO A 48 -5.77 -21.46 9.13
N SER A 49 -4.51 -21.74 8.79
CA SER A 49 -3.71 -22.78 9.46
C SER A 49 -3.12 -22.33 10.79
N GLY A 50 -3.25 -21.05 11.15
CA GLY A 50 -2.62 -20.47 12.34
C GLY A 50 -1.11 -20.25 12.21
N ALA A 51 -0.52 -20.50 11.04
CA ALA A 51 0.91 -20.28 10.78
C ALA A 51 1.27 -18.79 10.66
N ALA A 52 0.28 -17.92 10.44
CA ALA A 52 0.41 -16.47 10.51
C ALA A 52 -0.84 -15.85 11.15
N SER A 53 -0.68 -14.65 11.70
CA SER A 53 -1.75 -13.84 12.28
C SER A 53 -1.83 -12.47 11.60
N LYS A 54 -2.87 -11.68 11.89
CA LYS A 54 -3.09 -10.36 11.26
C LYS A 54 -1.84 -9.45 11.35
N LYS A 55 -1.17 -9.42 12.51
CA LYS A 55 0.03 -8.59 12.73
C LYS A 55 1.21 -8.99 11.83
N ASP A 56 1.25 -10.23 11.35
CA ASP A 56 2.35 -10.74 10.54
C ASP A 56 2.17 -10.38 9.05
N ILE A 57 0.97 -9.95 8.65
CA ILE A 57 0.61 -9.70 7.25
C ILE A 57 0.01 -8.31 7.00
N VAL A 58 -0.07 -7.46 8.03
CA VAL A 58 -0.57 -6.09 7.90
C VAL A 58 0.55 -5.12 8.24
N VAL A 59 0.83 -4.20 7.30
CA VAL A 59 1.73 -3.08 7.51
C VAL A 59 0.89 -1.81 7.66
N PRO A 60 0.98 -1.10 8.80
CA PRO A 60 0.30 0.19 8.98
C PRO A 60 0.88 1.29 8.08
#